data_AF-A0A7X7FUV4-F1
#
_entry.id   AF-A0A7X7FUV4-F1
#
_cell.length_a   1.000
_cell.length_b   1.000
_cell.length_c   1.000
_cell.angle_alpha   90.00
_cell.angle_beta   90.00
_cell.angle_gamma   90.00
#
_symmetry.space_group_name_H-M   'P 1'
#
loop_
_entity.id
_entity.type
_entity.pdbx_description
1 polymer ?
#
loop_
_entity_poly.entity_id
_entity_poly.type
_entity_poly.pdbx_seq_one_letter_code
_entity_poly.pdbx_strand_id
1 'polypeptide(L)'
;MFLSGVLKWLGVAILIVIGLSFCFPPDISDEEKYVYYVVDPGEQDLAFYWKDDTGALLKTFTNLKSLVESRNRELVFAVNGGMFTSDYAPKGLYIENGELLHALDRKKGKGNFYLKPNGVFYIDDKKRPHICQTTEFKYNKHIAYATQSGPMLLIDGKIHPAFKQNSTNLNIRNGV
;
A
#
# COMPACT_ATOMS: atom_id res chain seq x y z
N MET A 1 -31.30 -77.10 33.05
CA MET A 1 -32.63 -76.92 32.44
C MET A 1 -33.03 -75.47 32.65
N PHE A 2 -32.90 -74.67 31.57
CA PHE A 2 -33.66 -73.48 31.19
C PHE A 2 -33.83 -72.23 32.10
N LEU A 3 -33.25 -71.11 31.58
CA LEU A 3 -33.79 -69.73 31.41
C LEU A 3 -34.24 -68.92 32.67
N SER A 4 -34.12 -67.58 32.78
CA SER A 4 -33.75 -66.47 31.88
C SER A 4 -33.74 -65.12 32.63
N GLY A 5 -32.95 -64.15 32.13
CA GLY A 5 -33.27 -62.70 32.10
C GLY A 5 -32.99 -61.87 33.38
N VAL A 6 -32.57 -60.61 33.36
CA VAL A 6 -32.28 -59.62 32.31
C VAL A 6 -31.27 -58.64 32.91
N LEU A 7 -30.11 -58.48 32.26
CA LEU A 7 -29.12 -57.46 32.59
C LEU A 7 -29.60 -56.11 32.01
N LYS A 8 -29.99 -55.17 32.87
CA LYS A 8 -30.35 -53.80 32.44
C LYS A 8 -29.08 -53.04 32.06
N TRP A 9 -28.85 -52.92 30.75
CA TRP A 9 -27.93 -51.96 30.17
C TRP A 9 -28.47 -50.54 30.41
N LEU A 10 -27.82 -49.73 31.25
CA LEU A 10 -27.99 -48.28 31.21
C LEU A 10 -27.15 -47.76 30.04
N GLY A 11 -27.79 -47.60 28.88
CA GLY A 11 -27.22 -46.84 27.78
C GLY A 11 -27.15 -45.37 28.16
N VAL A 12 -25.94 -44.84 28.28
CA VAL A 12 -25.72 -43.38 28.31
C VAL A 12 -25.93 -42.87 26.88
N ALA A 13 -27.06 -42.19 26.67
CA ALA A 13 -27.29 -41.46 25.43
C ALA A 13 -26.38 -40.22 25.44
N ILE A 14 -25.28 -40.27 24.68
CA ILE A 14 -24.47 -39.09 24.39
C ILE A 14 -25.26 -38.25 23.38
N LEU A 15 -25.85 -37.15 23.86
CA LEU A 15 -26.45 -36.13 22.99
C LEU A 15 -25.31 -35.40 22.28
N ILE A 16 -25.04 -35.77 21.04
CA ILE A 16 -24.19 -34.97 20.15
C ILE A 16 -25.04 -33.78 19.70
N VAL A 17 -24.87 -32.64 20.36
CA VAL A 17 -25.37 -31.37 19.86
C VAL A 17 -24.49 -30.99 18.67
N ILE A 18 -24.94 -31.34 17.46
CA ILE A 18 -24.36 -30.79 16.23
C ILE A 18 -24.74 -29.32 16.22
N GLY A 19 -23.80 -28.47 16.66
CA GLY A 19 -23.89 -27.03 16.43
C GLY A 19 -23.89 -26.79 14.93
N LEU A 20 -25.07 -26.58 14.35
CA LEU A 20 -25.21 -25.93 13.06
C LEU A 20 -24.69 -24.51 13.23
N SER A 21 -23.37 -24.33 13.06
CA SER A 21 -22.80 -23.04 12.73
C SER A 21 -23.41 -22.65 11.39
N PHE A 22 -24.50 -21.89 11.45
CA PHE A 22 -24.91 -21.06 10.34
C PHE A 22 -23.79 -20.05 10.14
N CYS A 23 -22.83 -20.44 9.29
CA CYS A 23 -21.92 -19.51 8.66
C CYS A 23 -22.82 -18.68 7.73
N PHE A 24 -23.37 -17.60 8.27
CA PHE A 24 -23.91 -16.56 7.41
C PHE A 24 -22.73 -16.15 6.52
N PRO A 25 -22.82 -16.28 5.19
CA PRO A 25 -21.86 -15.60 4.34
C PRO A 25 -21.87 -14.13 4.79
N PRO A 26 -20.70 -13.48 4.92
CA PRO A 26 -20.69 -12.05 5.15
C PRO A 26 -21.61 -11.44 4.10
N ASP A 27 -22.55 -10.63 4.56
CA ASP A 27 -23.37 -9.82 3.68
C ASP A 27 -22.37 -8.90 2.97
N ILE A 28 -21.98 -9.26 1.73
CA ILE A 28 -21.10 -8.44 0.91
C ILE A 28 -21.98 -7.29 0.40
N SER A 29 -22.26 -6.37 1.31
CA SER A 29 -22.91 -5.11 0.99
C SER A 29 -21.85 -4.15 0.44
N ASP A 30 -22.09 -3.69 -0.79
CA ASP A 30 -21.34 -2.74 -1.61
C ASP A 30 -19.95 -3.21 -2.11
N GLU A 31 -19.79 -3.28 -3.44
CA GLU A 31 -18.50 -3.48 -4.11
C GLU A 31 -17.41 -2.62 -3.46
N GLU A 32 -16.36 -3.22 -2.88
CA GLU A 32 -15.23 -2.45 -2.33
C GLU A 32 -14.56 -1.65 -3.46
N LYS A 33 -14.82 -0.33 -3.50
CA LYS A 33 -14.32 0.57 -4.56
C LYS A 33 -12.83 0.88 -4.44
N TYR A 34 -12.17 0.42 -3.38
CA TYR A 34 -10.76 0.64 -3.12
C TYR A 34 -10.21 -0.46 -2.23
N VAL A 35 -8.91 -0.71 -2.35
CA VAL A 35 -8.13 -1.58 -1.46
C VAL A 35 -7.13 -0.69 -0.74
N TYR A 36 -6.96 -0.89 0.56
CA TYR A 36 -6.00 -0.13 1.37
C TYR A 36 -5.17 -1.06 2.25
N TYR A 37 -4.00 -0.58 2.63
CA TYR A 37 -3.13 -1.22 3.60
C TYR A 37 -2.58 -0.14 4.53
N VAL A 38 -2.66 -0.36 5.83
CA VAL A 38 -2.11 0.55 6.84
C VAL A 38 -0.76 0.00 7.28
N VAL A 39 0.29 0.79 7.12
CA VAL A 39 1.63 0.43 7.58
C VAL A 39 1.86 1.04 8.97
N ASP A 40 2.31 0.23 9.92
CA ASP A 40 2.88 0.73 11.19
C ASP A 40 4.41 0.81 11.05
N PRO A 41 5.02 2.02 10.98
CA PRO A 41 6.47 2.15 10.83
C PRO A 41 7.29 1.69 12.06
N GLY A 42 6.65 1.44 13.20
CA GLY A 42 7.27 0.88 14.40
C GLY A 42 7.45 -0.63 14.33
N GLU A 43 6.59 -1.33 13.58
CA GLU A 43 6.59 -2.79 13.44
C GLU A 43 7.03 -3.25 12.05
N GLN A 44 6.82 -2.42 11.04
CA GLN A 44 7.00 -2.75 9.63
C GLN A 44 7.94 -1.77 8.94
N ASP A 45 8.64 -2.26 7.92
CA ASP A 45 9.48 -1.42 7.08
C ASP A 45 8.72 -0.99 5.83
N LEU A 46 8.71 0.33 5.57
CA LEU A 46 8.27 0.91 4.31
C LEU A 46 9.50 1.42 3.54
N ALA A 47 9.68 0.92 2.32
CA ALA A 47 10.83 1.25 1.48
C ALA A 47 10.41 1.46 0.02
N PHE A 48 11.19 2.24 -0.73
CA PHE A 48 11.02 2.41 -2.17
C PHE A 48 12.04 1.60 -2.94
N TYR A 49 11.65 1.18 -4.15
CA TYR A 49 12.48 0.35 -5.01
C TYR A 49 12.36 0.80 -6.46
N TRP A 50 13.48 1.11 -7.10
CA TRP A 50 13.53 1.39 -8.54
C TRP A 50 14.33 0.34 -9.33
N LYS A 51 15.52 0.03 -8.85
CA LYS A 51 16.48 -0.87 -9.51
C LYS A 51 16.95 -1.96 -8.55
N ASP A 52 17.46 -3.05 -9.11
CA ASP A 52 18.18 -4.06 -8.33
C ASP A 52 19.65 -3.65 -8.09
N ASP A 53 20.39 -4.52 -7.40
CA ASP A 53 21.79 -4.30 -7.02
C ASP A 53 22.75 -4.24 -8.22
N THR A 54 22.33 -4.67 -9.40
CA THR A 54 23.09 -4.55 -10.66
C THR A 54 22.79 -3.24 -11.40
N GLY A 55 21.81 -2.47 -10.91
CA GLY A 55 21.30 -1.27 -11.56
C GLY A 55 20.22 -1.55 -12.61
N ALA A 56 19.76 -2.79 -12.76
CA ALA A 56 18.69 -3.13 -13.69
C ALA A 56 17.33 -2.74 -13.11
N LEU A 57 16.41 -2.29 -13.97
CA LEU A 57 15.07 -1.86 -13.57
C LEU A 57 14.22 -3.04 -13.10
N LEU A 58 13.58 -2.92 -11.92
CA LEU A 58 12.71 -3.98 -11.39
C LEU A 58 11.44 -4.19 -12.22
N LYS A 59 10.75 -3.10 -12.57
CA LYS A 59 9.52 -3.03 -13.41
C LYS A 59 8.27 -3.78 -12.91
N THR A 60 8.42 -4.93 -12.26
CA THR A 60 7.31 -5.81 -11.88
C THR A 60 7.36 -6.16 -10.39
N PHE A 61 6.20 -6.43 -9.80
CA PHE A 61 6.13 -6.90 -8.42
C PHE A 61 6.73 -8.28 -8.21
N THR A 62 6.74 -9.13 -9.24
CA THR A 62 7.45 -10.42 -9.18
C THR A 62 8.95 -10.21 -8.99
N ASN A 63 9.57 -9.32 -9.76
CA ASN A 63 10.99 -9.01 -9.61
C ASN A 63 11.29 -8.35 -8.27
N LEU A 64 10.43 -7.43 -7.81
CA LEU A 64 10.53 -6.85 -6.48
C LEU A 64 10.47 -7.93 -5.38
N LYS A 65 9.50 -8.84 -5.46
CA LYS A 65 9.34 -9.94 -4.51
C LYS A 65 10.60 -10.81 -4.47
N SER A 66 11.11 -11.24 -5.62
CA SER A 66 12.36 -12.01 -5.70
C SER A 66 13.54 -11.26 -5.09
N LEU A 67 13.67 -9.94 -5.33
CA LEU A 67 14.73 -9.13 -4.72
C LEU A 67 14.60 -9.10 -3.19
N VAL A 68 13.40 -8.84 -2.67
CA VAL A 68 13.16 -8.74 -1.22
C VAL A 68 13.38 -10.08 -0.53
N GLU A 69 12.86 -11.18 -1.09
CA GLU A 69 12.99 -12.52 -0.53
C GLU A 69 14.41 -13.06 -0.58
N SER A 70 15.21 -12.70 -1.61
CA SER A 70 16.64 -13.04 -1.64
C SER A 70 17.45 -12.39 -0.50
N ARG A 71 16.89 -11.38 0.17
CA ARG A 71 17.47 -10.70 1.33
C ARG A 71 16.91 -11.19 2.66
N ASN A 72 16.26 -12.38 2.68
CA ASN A 72 15.58 -12.94 3.85
C ASN A 72 14.53 -11.99 4.46
N ARG A 73 13.81 -11.26 3.60
CA ARG A 73 12.68 -10.41 3.99
C ARG A 73 11.42 -10.88 3.28
N GLU A 74 10.27 -10.56 3.85
CA GLU A 74 8.97 -10.86 3.26
C GLU A 74 8.37 -9.62 2.61
N LEU A 75 7.83 -9.75 1.40
CA LEU A 75 7.03 -8.71 0.76
C LEU A 75 5.56 -8.87 1.15
N VAL A 76 5.13 -8.15 2.19
CA VAL A 76 3.75 -8.20 2.71
C VAL A 76 2.77 -7.46 1.78
N PHE A 77 3.18 -6.32 1.24
CA PHE A 77 2.36 -5.49 0.35
C PHE A 77 3.25 -4.67 -0.59
N ALA A 78 2.75 -4.37 -1.80
CA ALA A 78 3.38 -3.45 -2.73
C ALA A 78 2.35 -2.75 -3.62
N VAL A 79 2.61 -1.48 -3.92
CA VAL A 79 1.93 -0.69 -4.95
C VAL A 79 2.96 0.05 -5.79
N ASN A 80 2.53 0.55 -6.95
CA ASN A 80 3.36 1.51 -7.68
C ASN A 80 3.56 2.78 -6.82
N GLY A 81 4.71 3.42 -6.98
CA GLY A 81 5.05 4.67 -6.29
C GLY A 81 4.63 5.91 -7.08
N GLY A 82 5.55 6.88 -7.20
CA GLY A 82 5.37 8.09 -8.00
C GLY A 82 5.31 7.86 -9.50
N MET A 83 5.04 8.95 -10.23
CA MET A 83 4.99 8.95 -11.70
C MET A 83 6.39 8.75 -12.30
N PHE A 84 6.46 8.09 -13.46
CA PHE A 84 7.69 7.83 -14.20
C PHE A 84 7.56 8.21 -15.68
N THR A 85 8.68 8.37 -16.36
CA THR A 85 8.79 8.61 -17.81
C THR A 85 8.79 7.31 -18.61
N SER A 86 8.71 7.36 -19.94
CA SER A 86 8.62 6.16 -20.79
C SER A 86 9.81 5.19 -20.69
N ASP A 87 10.95 5.68 -20.21
CA ASP A 87 12.17 4.92 -19.90
C ASP A 87 12.20 4.43 -18.43
N TYR A 88 11.09 4.55 -17.70
CA TYR A 88 10.93 4.16 -16.29
C TYR A 88 11.77 4.98 -15.30
N ALA A 89 12.27 6.16 -15.68
CA ALA A 89 12.89 7.08 -14.73
C ALA A 89 11.84 7.84 -13.91
N PRO A 90 12.10 8.17 -12.63
CA PRO A 90 11.20 9.00 -11.84
C PRO A 90 10.91 10.33 -12.53
N LYS A 91 9.64 10.74 -12.56
CA LYS A 91 9.25 12.00 -13.22
C LYS A 91 9.70 13.24 -12.45
N GLY A 92 9.79 13.12 -11.12
CA GLY A 92 10.15 14.19 -10.18
C GLY A 92 11.10 13.68 -9.11
N LEU A 93 11.08 14.29 -7.93
CA LEU A 93 11.97 13.88 -6.83
C LEU A 93 11.91 12.37 -6.61
N TYR A 94 13.08 11.75 -6.50
CA TYR A 94 13.23 10.38 -6.03
C TYR A 94 14.46 10.26 -5.14
N ILE A 95 14.23 9.80 -3.91
CA ILE A 95 15.28 9.47 -2.94
C ILE A 95 15.06 8.02 -2.54
N GLU A 96 16.13 7.22 -2.57
CA GLU A 96 16.12 5.81 -2.17
C GLU A 96 17.35 5.56 -1.29
N ASN A 97 17.16 4.95 -0.11
CA ASN A 97 18.24 4.66 0.84
C ASN A 97 19.13 5.87 1.18
N GLY A 98 18.53 7.07 1.25
CA GLY A 98 19.23 8.33 1.54
C GLY A 98 19.90 8.99 0.33
N GLU A 99 19.94 8.33 -0.83
CA GLU A 99 20.56 8.85 -2.04
C GLU A 99 19.55 9.62 -2.90
N LEU A 100 19.92 10.84 -3.33
CA LEU A 100 19.14 11.64 -4.26
C LEU A 100 19.36 11.14 -5.70
N LEU A 101 18.46 10.31 -6.18
CA LEU A 101 18.55 9.68 -7.50
C LEU A 101 17.86 10.49 -8.61
N HIS A 102 16.87 11.31 -8.27
CA HIS A 102 16.24 12.23 -9.21
C HIS A 102 15.81 13.53 -8.52
N ALA A 103 16.04 14.67 -9.17
CA ALA A 103 15.79 15.98 -8.59
C ALA A 103 14.30 16.34 -8.51
N LEU A 104 13.96 17.20 -7.53
CA LEU A 104 12.60 17.75 -7.39
C LEU A 104 12.23 18.62 -8.59
N ASP A 105 11.07 18.36 -9.20
CA ASP A 105 10.56 19.15 -10.31
C ASP A 105 9.60 20.24 -9.82
N ARG A 106 9.98 21.50 -10.03
CA ARG A 106 9.17 22.70 -9.72
C ARG A 106 8.61 23.40 -10.96
N LYS A 107 8.83 22.84 -12.15
CA LYS A 107 8.41 23.44 -13.42
C LYS A 107 6.88 23.49 -13.51
N LYS A 108 6.42 24.36 -14.39
CA LYS A 108 5.04 24.33 -14.88
C LYS A 108 4.99 23.39 -16.09
N GLY A 109 3.92 22.63 -16.21
CA GLY A 109 3.73 21.68 -17.30
C GLY A 109 2.28 21.25 -17.43
N LYS A 110 2.04 20.32 -18.34
CA LYS A 110 0.71 19.75 -18.61
C LYS A 110 0.59 18.35 -18.02
N GLY A 111 -0.64 17.96 -17.67
CA GLY A 111 -0.97 16.64 -17.13
C GLY A 111 -0.95 16.57 -15.60
N ASN A 112 -1.41 15.44 -15.07
CA ASN A 112 -1.69 15.26 -13.63
C ASN A 112 -0.50 15.58 -12.71
N PHE A 113 0.72 15.23 -13.13
CA PHE A 113 1.94 15.52 -12.37
C PHE A 113 2.08 17.00 -12.00
N TYR A 114 1.69 17.90 -12.91
CA TYR A 114 1.83 19.35 -12.72
C TYR A 114 0.56 20.02 -12.20
N LEU A 115 -0.52 19.26 -11.95
CA LEU A 115 -1.75 19.80 -11.39
C LEU A 115 -1.50 20.18 -9.92
N LYS A 116 -1.59 21.47 -9.61
CA LYS A 116 -1.26 22.02 -8.29
C LYS A 116 -2.50 22.15 -7.39
N PRO A 117 -2.35 21.96 -6.06
CA PRO A 117 -1.13 21.51 -5.37
C PRO A 117 -0.76 20.05 -5.67
N ASN A 118 0.54 19.83 -5.90
CA ASN A 118 1.16 18.51 -5.99
C ASN A 118 2.18 18.36 -4.86
N GLY A 119 2.55 17.13 -4.53
CA GLY A 119 3.14 16.83 -3.23
C GLY A 119 4.39 15.96 -3.30
N VAL A 120 5.06 15.91 -2.16
CA VAL A 120 6.14 14.96 -1.88
C VAL A 120 5.71 14.14 -0.67
N PHE A 121 5.73 12.81 -0.82
CA PHE A 121 5.70 11.88 0.30
C PHE A 121 7.13 11.45 0.59
N TYR A 122 7.55 11.49 1.85
CA TYR A 122 8.90 11.12 2.24
C TYR A 122 8.93 10.46 3.62
N ILE A 123 9.97 9.66 3.85
CA ILE A 123 10.24 8.95 5.10
C ILE A 123 11.62 9.40 5.57
N ASP A 124 11.71 9.80 6.83
CA ASP A 124 12.99 10.18 7.42
C ASP A 124 13.81 8.98 7.93
N ASP A 125 15.05 9.23 8.33
CA ASP A 125 15.99 8.24 8.88
C ASP A 125 15.55 7.64 10.22
N LYS A 126 14.48 8.18 10.82
CA LYS A 126 13.79 7.63 12.00
C LYS A 126 12.50 6.90 11.64
N LYS A 127 12.33 6.54 10.37
CA LYS A 127 11.15 5.85 9.80
C LYS A 127 9.84 6.61 9.94
N ARG A 128 9.87 7.94 10.14
CA ARG A 128 8.63 8.72 10.25
C ARG A 128 8.17 9.16 8.86
N PRO A 129 6.92 8.87 8.47
CA PRO A 129 6.36 9.34 7.21
C PRO A 129 5.93 10.80 7.30
N HIS A 130 6.05 11.52 6.19
CA HIS A 130 5.68 12.91 6.05
C HIS A 130 5.09 13.15 4.66
N ILE A 131 4.16 14.09 4.56
CA ILE A 131 3.63 14.58 3.28
C ILE A 131 3.59 16.11 3.30
N CYS A 132 4.03 16.74 2.23
CA CYS A 132 3.99 18.20 2.10
C CYS A 132 3.75 18.63 0.65
N GLN A 133 3.41 19.90 0.45
CA GLN A 133 3.35 20.46 -0.91
C GLN A 133 4.76 20.51 -1.51
N THR A 134 4.87 20.37 -2.83
CA THR A 134 6.14 20.48 -3.56
C THR A 134 6.88 21.80 -3.29
N THR A 135 6.14 22.89 -3.05
CA THR A 135 6.68 24.22 -2.74
C THR A 135 7.32 24.30 -1.37
N GLU A 136 6.90 23.45 -0.43
CA GLU A 136 7.35 23.43 0.97
C GLU A 136 8.50 22.44 1.18
N PHE A 137 8.64 21.47 0.29
CA PHE A 137 9.66 20.44 0.40
C PHE A 137 11.08 21.03 0.39
N LYS A 138 11.85 20.70 1.43
CA LYS A 138 13.27 21.04 1.58
C LYS A 138 14.07 19.77 1.77
N TYR A 139 14.97 19.49 0.82
CA TYR A 139 15.89 18.37 0.94
C TYR A 139 16.79 18.54 2.15
N ASN A 140 17.04 17.43 2.84
CA ASN A 140 18.07 17.31 3.87
C ASN A 140 18.58 15.86 3.90
N LYS A 141 19.74 15.65 4.52
CA LYS A 141 20.41 14.34 4.59
C LYS A 141 19.72 13.28 5.47
N HIS A 142 18.70 13.67 6.23
CA HIS A 142 17.93 12.77 7.10
C HIS A 142 16.72 12.17 6.39
N ILE A 143 16.56 12.39 5.09
CA ILE A 143 15.47 11.77 4.30
C ILE A 143 15.98 10.46 3.73
N ALA A 144 15.39 9.34 4.15
CA ALA A 144 15.74 8.01 3.68
C ALA A 144 15.06 7.67 2.35
N TYR A 145 13.79 8.05 2.19
CA TYR A 145 13.00 7.79 1.00
C TYR A 145 12.15 9.02 0.64
N ALA A 146 12.01 9.33 -0.64
CA ALA A 146 11.08 10.36 -1.10
C ALA A 146 10.59 10.11 -2.52
N THR A 147 9.34 10.44 -2.78
CA THR A 147 8.77 10.45 -4.13
C THR A 147 7.87 11.67 -4.33
N GLN A 148 8.02 12.34 -5.48
CA GLN A 148 7.13 13.41 -5.88
C GLN A 148 6.02 12.89 -6.80
N SER A 149 4.79 13.31 -6.54
CA SER A 149 3.65 12.99 -7.41
C SER A 149 2.61 14.10 -7.37
N GLY A 150 1.58 13.98 -8.20
CA GLY A 150 0.49 14.92 -8.24
C GLY A 150 -0.73 14.40 -9.01
N PRO A 151 -1.91 15.00 -8.78
CA PRO A 151 -2.20 16.00 -7.74
C PRO A 151 -2.22 15.42 -6.31
N MET A 152 -2.09 16.27 -5.29
CA MET A 152 -2.45 15.88 -3.92
C MET A 152 -3.97 15.70 -3.83
N LEU A 153 -4.45 14.73 -3.04
CA LEU A 153 -5.90 14.52 -2.90
C LEU A 153 -6.51 15.40 -1.80
N LEU A 154 -5.85 15.44 -0.65
CA LEU A 154 -6.26 16.19 0.54
C LEU A 154 -5.09 17.05 1.02
N ILE A 155 -5.38 18.28 1.39
CA ILE A 155 -4.41 19.26 1.88
C ILE A 155 -5.02 19.91 3.11
N ASP A 156 -4.43 19.69 4.29
CA ASP A 156 -4.93 20.20 5.57
C ASP A 156 -6.43 19.91 5.80
N GLY A 157 -6.84 18.67 5.51
CA GLY A 157 -8.24 18.24 5.64
C GLY A 157 -9.18 18.73 4.53
N LYS A 158 -8.69 19.48 3.53
CA LYS A 158 -9.49 20.01 2.42
C LYS A 158 -9.21 19.27 1.11
N ILE A 159 -10.28 18.92 0.40
CA ILE A 159 -10.19 18.28 -0.92
C ILE A 159 -9.52 19.24 -1.91
N HIS A 160 -8.65 18.70 -2.77
CA HIS A 160 -7.99 19.45 -3.82
C HIS A 160 -9.01 20.20 -4.72
N PRO A 161 -8.83 21.50 -4.97
CA PRO A 161 -9.85 22.35 -5.60
C PRO A 161 -10.17 22.00 -7.06
N ALA A 162 -9.25 21.33 -7.76
CA ALA A 162 -9.50 20.82 -9.10
C ALA A 162 -10.44 19.60 -9.15
N PHE A 163 -10.71 18.95 -8.01
CA PHE A 163 -11.62 17.82 -7.96
C PHE A 163 -13.05 18.32 -7.81
N LYS A 164 -13.86 17.98 -8.81
CA LYS A 164 -15.23 18.41 -8.94
C LYS A 164 -16.14 17.19 -8.94
N GLN A 165 -17.29 17.35 -8.31
CA GLN A 165 -18.36 16.36 -8.42
C GLN A 165 -18.72 16.14 -9.89
N ASN A 166 -19.04 14.90 -10.26
CA ASN A 166 -19.40 14.51 -11.63
C ASN A 166 -18.31 14.73 -12.69
N SER A 167 -17.04 14.73 -12.28
CA SER A 167 -15.91 14.68 -13.21
C SER A 167 -16.00 13.43 -14.10
N THR A 168 -15.82 13.60 -15.40
CA THR A 168 -15.74 12.49 -16.36
C THR A 168 -14.36 11.81 -16.37
N ASN A 169 -13.38 12.38 -15.67
CA ASN A 169 -12.04 11.82 -15.53
C ASN A 169 -12.02 10.76 -14.43
N LEU A 170 -12.50 9.55 -14.77
CA LEU A 170 -12.46 8.37 -13.89
C LEU A 170 -11.30 7.47 -14.28
N ASN A 171 -10.43 7.16 -13.34
CA ASN A 171 -9.28 6.29 -13.53
C ASN A 171 -9.00 5.52 -12.24
N ILE A 172 -8.40 4.33 -12.37
CA ILE A 172 -7.78 3.64 -11.24
C ILE A 172 -6.57 4.46 -10.79
N ARG A 173 -6.46 4.66 -9.47
CA ARG A 173 -5.42 5.46 -8.83
C ARG A 173 -4.92 4.74 -7.59
N ASN A 174 -3.63 4.87 -7.33
CA ASN A 174 -3.01 4.59 -6.05
C ASN A 174 -2.68 5.94 -5.37
N GLY A 175 -2.60 5.93 -4.04
CA GLY A 175 -2.26 7.10 -3.25
C GLY A 175 -1.79 6.70 -1.85
N VAL A 176 -1.19 7.66 -1.16
CA VAL A 176 -0.78 7.61 0.25
C VAL A 176 -1.25 8.89 0.93
#